data_AF-K6BWW6-F1
#
_entry.id   AF-K6BWW6-F1
#
_cell.length_a   1.000
_cell.length_b   1.000
_cell.length_c   1.000
_cell.angle_alpha   90.00
_cell.angle_beta   90.00
_cell.angle_gamma   90.00
#
_symmetry.space_group_name_H-M   'P 1'
#
loop_
_entity.id
_entity.type
_entity.pdbx_description
1 polymer ?
#
loop_
_entity_poly.entity_id
_entity_poly.type
_entity_poly.pdbx_seq_one_letter_code
_entity_poly.pdbx_strand_id
1 'polypeptide(L)' 'MAEKMGYPSGTAEWKKQAVDWLFEEGLLSDEAWKKKIEDPLPLWAQAAVYQRLFNLIQREEGGQK' A
#
# COMPACT_ATOMS: atom_id res chain seq x y z
N MET A 1 -13.17 19.00 -2.42
CA MET A 1 -12.00 18.51 -3.15
C MET A 1 -10.95 18.17 -2.11
N ALA A 2 -10.73 16.89 -1.83
CA ALA A 2 -9.85 16.49 -0.74
C ALA A 2 -8.40 16.71 -1.17
N GLU A 3 -7.77 17.76 -0.64
CA GLU A 3 -6.32 17.89 -0.64
C GLU A 3 -5.76 16.70 0.14
N LYS A 4 -5.43 15.60 -0.55
CA LYS A 4 -4.66 14.48 0.03
C LYS A 4 -3.23 14.96 0.29
N MET A 5 -3.07 15.78 1.32
CA MET A 5 -1.83 16.38 1.79
C MET A 5 -0.89 15.29 2.30
N GLY A 6 -0.02 14.78 1.43
CA GLY A 6 0.95 13.76 1.84
C GLY A 6 1.92 13.31 0.74
N TYR A 7 1.59 13.54 -0.54
CA TYR A 7 2.43 13.15 -1.66
C TYR A 7 3.27 14.34 -2.17
N PRO A 8 4.53 14.11 -2.57
CA PRO A 8 5.35 15.16 -3.17
C PRO A 8 4.74 15.67 -4.49
N SER A 9 4.98 16.95 -4.78
CA SER A 9 4.55 17.60 -6.03
C SER A 9 5.11 16.86 -7.25
N GLY A 10 4.29 16.62 -8.27
CA GLY A 10 4.70 15.86 -9.46
C GLY A 10 4.59 14.33 -9.35
N THR A 11 4.19 13.79 -8.19
CA THR A 11 3.89 12.35 -8.08
C THR A 11 2.76 11.96 -9.02
N ALA A 12 3.01 10.95 -9.87
CA ALA A 12 2.02 10.41 -10.79
C ALA A 12 0.80 9.85 -10.04
N GLU A 13 -0.40 10.06 -10.59
CA GLU A 13 -1.66 9.72 -9.92
C GLU A 13 -1.81 8.23 -9.61
N TRP A 14 -1.40 7.36 -10.55
CA TRP A 14 -1.43 5.91 -10.36
C TRP A 14 -0.56 5.45 -9.18
N LYS A 15 0.56 6.13 -8.90
CA LYS A 15 1.39 5.82 -7.72
C LYS A 15 0.66 6.17 -6.43
N LYS A 16 0.02 7.35 -6.39
CA LYS A 16 -0.78 7.78 -5.23
C LYS A 16 -1.90 6.80 -4.95
N GLN A 17 -2.61 6.38 -6.00
CA GLN A 17 -3.68 5.38 -5.89
C GLN A 17 -3.17 4.04 -5.35
N ALA A 18 -2.01 3.57 -5.83
CA ALA A 18 -1.42 2.33 -5.33
C ALA A 18 -1.07 2.39 -3.82
N VAL A 19 -0.45 3.49 -3.37
CA VAL A 19 -0.11 3.65 -1.94
C VAL A 19 -1.36 3.79 -1.07
N ASP A 20 -2.36 4.52 -1.56
CA ASP A 20 -3.63 4.68 -0.85
C ASP A 20 -4.35 3.35 -0.71
N TRP A 21 -4.47 2.58 -1.80
CA TRP A 21 -5.05 1.23 -1.79
C TRP A 21 -4.29 0.29 -0.84
N LEU A 22 -2.97 0.26 -0.91
CA LEU A 22 -2.15 -0.56 0.00
C LEU A 22 -2.35 -0.16 1.47
N PHE A 23 -2.62 1.10 1.76
CA PHE A 23 -2.89 1.57 3.12
C PHE A 23 -4.32 1.21 3.56
N GLU A 24 -5.32 1.41 2.71
CA GLU A 24 -6.73 1.05 2.98
C GLU A 24 -6.89 -0.46 3.22
N GLU A 25 -6.19 -1.30 2.46
CA GLU A 25 -6.18 -2.76 2.64
C GLU A 25 -5.37 -3.22 3.88
N GLY A 26 -4.77 -2.29 4.63
CA GLY A 26 -3.95 -2.59 5.80
C GLY A 26 -2.61 -3.28 5.47
N LEU A 27 -2.20 -3.27 4.20
CA LEU A 27 -0.93 -3.85 3.74
C LEU A 27 0.25 -2.96 4.17
N LEU A 28 0.10 -1.64 4.09
CA LEU A 28 1.03 -0.68 4.66
C LEU A 28 0.67 -0.33 6.09
N SER A 29 1.70 -0.24 6.95
CA SER A 29 1.49 0.00 8.39
C SER A 29 1.53 1.48 8.80
N ASP A 30 1.94 2.39 7.91
CA ASP A 30 2.15 3.80 8.25
C ASP A 30 1.92 4.74 7.05
N GLU A 31 1.32 5.91 7.27
CA GLU A 31 1.04 6.89 6.22
C GLU A 31 2.29 7.66 5.74
N ALA A 32 3.42 7.56 6.43
CA ALA A 32 4.69 8.16 6.01
C ALA A 32 5.14 7.66 4.63
N TRP A 33 4.66 6.49 4.19
CA TRP A 33 4.89 5.98 2.83
C TRP A 33 4.39 6.91 1.73
N LYS A 34 3.37 7.75 2.01
CA LYS A 34 2.89 8.77 1.07
C LYS A 34 3.99 9.79 0.72
N LYS A 35 4.87 10.10 1.67
CA LYS A 35 5.99 11.05 1.51
C LYS A 35 7.25 10.40 0.93
N LYS A 36 7.36 9.08 0.99
CA LYS A 36 8.53 8.28 0.58
C LYS A 36 8.21 7.36 -0.61
N ILE A 37 7.31 7.80 -1.47
CA ILE A 37 6.77 6.97 -2.57
C ILE A 37 7.82 6.62 -3.64
N GLU A 38 8.91 7.38 -3.70
CA GLU A 38 10.02 7.13 -4.62
C GLU A 38 11.14 6.30 -3.97
N ASP A 39 11.10 6.11 -2.65
CA ASP A 39 12.03 5.24 -1.95
C ASP A 39 11.59 3.78 -2.12
N PRO A 40 12.51 2.87 -2.48
CA PRO A 40 12.19 1.46 -2.52
C PRO A 40 11.90 0.94 -1.10
N LEU A 41 10.92 0.04 -0.99
CA LEU A 41 10.68 -0.71 0.23
C LEU A 41 11.91 -1.56 0.57
N PRO A 42 12.39 -1.56 1.83
CA PRO A 42 13.38 -2.52 2.29
C PRO A 42 12.91 -3.95 2.03
N LEU A 43 13.84 -4.86 1.70
CA LEU A 43 13.51 -6.23 1.30
C LEU A 43 12.60 -6.96 2.31
N TRP A 44 12.88 -6.80 3.61
CA TRP A 44 12.06 -7.40 4.67
C TRP A 44 10.64 -6.83 4.72
N ALA A 45 10.48 -5.53 4.42
CA ALA A 45 9.18 -4.86 4.43
C ALA A 45 8.34 -5.30 3.22
N GLN A 46 8.98 -5.45 2.07
CA GLN A 46 8.36 -6.02 0.88
C GLN A 46 7.89 -7.46 1.13
N ALA A 47 8.71 -8.29 1.79
CA ALA A 47 8.31 -9.65 2.17
C ALA A 47 7.10 -9.67 3.13
N ALA A 48 7.04 -8.75 4.09
CA ALA A 48 5.90 -8.60 4.99
C ALA A 48 4.61 -8.20 4.24
N VAL A 49 4.71 -7.28 3.27
CA VAL A 49 3.57 -6.90 2.40
C VAL A 49 3.08 -8.11 1.61
N TYR A 50 3.97 -8.89 1.02
CA TYR A 50 3.59 -10.10 0.28
C TYR A 50 2.93 -11.16 1.16
N GLN A 51 3.42 -11.36 2.39
CA GLN A 51 2.78 -12.28 3.33
C GLN A 51 1.35 -11.85 3.68
N ARG A 52 1.14 -10.55 3.93
CA ARG A 52 -0.20 -10.01 4.21
C ARG A 52 -1.12 -10.14 3.01
N LEU A 53 -0.63 -9.83 1.81
CA LEU A 53 -1.38 -9.99 0.56
C LEU A 53 -1.78 -11.46 0.33
N PHE A 54 -0.84 -12.40 0.52
CA PHE A 54 -1.13 -13.82 0.40
C PHE A 54 -2.21 -14.26 1.40
N ASN A 55 -2.12 -13.81 2.65
CA ASN A 55 -3.13 -14.09 3.65
C ASN A 55 -4.50 -13.47 3.30
N LEU A 56 -4.52 -12.28 2.69
CA LEU A 56 -5.76 -11.65 2.23
C LEU A 56 -6.43 -12.50 1.15
N ILE A 57 -5.68 -12.88 0.11
CA ILE A 57 -6.17 -13.72 -0.99
C ILE A 57 -6.67 -15.07 -0.45
N GLN A 58 -5.91 -15.73 0.43
CA GLN A 58 -6.33 -17.01 1.03
C GLN A 58 -7.63 -16.91 1.84
N ARG A 59 -7.90 -15.77 2.48
CA ARG A 59 -9.16 -15.55 3.22
C ARG A 59 -10.34 -15.34 2.28
N GLU A 60 -10.13 -14.70 1.13
CA GLU A 60 -11.16 -14.55 0.11
C GLU A 60 -11.46 -15.87 -0.61
N GLU A 61 -10.44 -16.66 -0.93
CA GLU A 61 -10.60 -18.00 -1.52
C GLU A 61 -11.19 -19.02 -0.52
N GLY A 62 -10.91 -18.87 0.78
CA GLY A 62 -11.48 -19.69 1.85
C GLY A 62 -12.95 -19.39 2.19
N GLY A 63 -13.53 -18.33 1.62
CA GLY A 63 -14.92 -17.92 1.78
C GLY A 63 -15.90 -18.52 0.75
N GLN A 64 -15.40 -19.31 -0.20
CA GLN A 64 -16.21 -20.02 -1.18
C GLN A 64 -16.31 -21.52 -0.83
N LYS A 65 -16.94 -21.81 0.31
CA LYS A 65 -17.45 -23.15 0.63
C LYS A 65 -18.89 -23.08 1.11
#